data_AF-A0A5C9C1S9-F1
#
_entry.id   AF-A0A5C9C1S9-F1
#
_cell.length_a   1.000
_cell.length_b   1.000
_cell.length_c   1.000
_cell.angle_alpha   90.00
_cell.angle_beta   90.00
_cell.angle_gamma   90.00
#
_symmetry.space_group_name_H-M   'P 1'
#
loop_
_entity.id
_entity.type
_entity.pdbx_description
1 polymer ?
#
loop_
_entity_poly.entity_id
_entity_poly.type
_entity_poly.pdbx_seq_one_letter_code
_entity_poly.pdbx_strand_id
1 'polypeptide(L)'
;MSGFEHYDRELRDLDSEIHRYAAVCRVNLANRHEIDACLRNHHENWADDKARESLHGLLILRIKLEAEMIALGFSPPPLVPPASEEASER
;
A
#
# COMPACT_ATOMS: atom_id res chain seq x y z
N MET A 1 -3.52 -1.25 -28.28
CA MET A 1 -2.79 -1.70 -27.07
C MET A 1 -3.73 -1.46 -25.90
N SER A 2 -4.05 -2.49 -25.11
CA SER A 2 -5.15 -2.44 -24.14
C SER A 2 -4.68 -1.85 -22.80
N GLY A 3 -5.52 -1.08 -22.12
CA GLY A 3 -5.22 -0.55 -20.78
C GLY A 3 -5.01 -1.61 -19.70
N PHE A 4 -5.27 -2.88 -20.01
CA PHE A 4 -5.28 -3.99 -19.04
C PHE A 4 -3.87 -4.42 -18.60
N GLU A 5 -2.85 -4.32 -19.45
CA GLU A 5 -1.46 -4.61 -19.06
C GLU A 5 -0.86 -3.51 -18.16
N HIS A 6 -1.51 -2.33 -18.09
CA HIS A 6 -1.04 -1.22 -17.29
C HIS A 6 -1.45 -1.35 -15.83
N TYR A 7 -2.69 -1.73 -15.51
CA TYR A 7 -3.16 -1.79 -14.12
C TYR A 7 -2.32 -2.74 -13.23
N ASP A 8 -1.99 -3.93 -13.70
CA ASP A 8 -1.20 -4.89 -12.92
C ASP A 8 0.23 -4.39 -12.63
N ARG A 9 0.82 -3.66 -13.58
CA ARG A 9 2.14 -3.07 -13.43
C ARG A 9 2.09 -1.84 -12.53
N GLU A 10 1.15 -0.94 -12.79
CA GLU A 10 0.95 0.28 -12.01
C GLU A 10 0.66 -0.05 -10.55
N LEU A 11 -0.17 -1.06 -10.29
CA LEU A 11 -0.46 -1.50 -8.93
C LEU A 11 0.77 -2.12 -8.26
N ARG A 12 1.59 -2.90 -8.98
CA ARG A 12 2.85 -3.45 -8.43
C ARG A 12 3.89 -2.36 -8.12
N ASP A 13 4.04 -1.39 -9.01
CA ASP A 13 4.96 -0.27 -8.82
C ASP A 13 4.50 0.57 -7.61
N LEU A 14 3.19 0.80 -7.50
CA LEU A 14 2.58 1.49 -6.36
C LEU A 14 2.76 0.71 -5.04
N ASP A 15 2.54 -0.61 -5.05
CA ASP A 15 2.72 -1.47 -3.88
C ASP A 15 4.18 -1.46 -3.40
N SER A 16 5.14 -1.48 -4.33
CA SER A 16 6.57 -1.41 -4.02
C SER A 16 6.92 -0.11 -3.31
N GLU A 17 6.37 1.02 -3.76
CA GLU A 17 6.57 2.32 -3.14
C GLU A 17 5.91 2.41 -1.76
N ILE A 18 4.70 1.86 -1.60
CA ILE A 18 4.02 1.79 -0.30
C ILE A 18 4.83 0.99 0.71
N HIS A 19 5.36 -0.18 0.32
CA HIS A 19 6.22 -0.98 1.20
C HIS A 19 7.50 -0.23 1.58
N ARG A 20 8.11 0.50 0.64
CA ARG A 20 9.30 1.31 0.91
C ARG A 20 9.02 2.38 1.97
N TYR A 21 7.97 3.18 1.80
CA TYR A 21 7.65 4.23 2.76
C TYR A 21 7.12 3.69 4.09
N ALA A 22 6.41 2.56 4.10
CA ALA A 22 6.02 1.87 5.32
C ALA A 22 7.24 1.43 6.14
N ALA A 23 8.29 0.92 5.48
CA ALA A 23 9.55 0.57 6.14
C ALA A 23 10.27 1.79 6.72
N VAL A 24 10.30 2.92 6.00
CA VAL A 24 10.84 4.20 6.51
C VAL A 24 10.08 4.67 7.73
N CYS A 25 8.74 4.60 7.69
CA CYS A 25 7.87 4.98 8.80
C CYS A 25 7.83 3.95 9.95
N ARG A 26 8.46 2.79 9.77
CA ARG A 26 8.45 1.63 10.70
C ARG A 26 7.03 1.16 11.04
N VAL A 27 6.17 1.07 10.03
CA VAL A 27 4.77 0.65 10.15
C VAL A 27 4.60 -0.74 9.53
N ASN A 28 3.92 -1.62 10.24
CA ASN A 28 3.41 -2.85 9.66
C ASN A 28 2.08 -2.60 8.93
N LEU A 29 2.07 -2.77 7.60
CA LEU A 29 0.89 -2.57 6.77
C LEU A 29 -0.26 -3.55 7.09
N ALA A 30 0.03 -4.69 7.73
CA ALA A 30 -0.99 -5.61 8.21
C ALA A 30 -1.79 -5.05 9.41
N ASN A 31 -1.21 -4.07 10.13
CA ASN A 31 -1.74 -3.53 11.36
C ASN A 31 -2.36 -2.15 11.14
N ARG A 32 -3.68 -2.12 10.89
CA ARG A 32 -4.41 -0.86 10.61
C ARG A 32 -4.16 0.25 11.64
N HIS A 33 -4.09 -0.11 12.91
CA HIS A 33 -3.87 0.84 14.00
C HIS A 33 -2.49 1.51 13.96
N GLU A 34 -1.45 0.81 13.48
CA GLU A 34 -0.11 1.38 13.29
C GLU A 34 -0.10 2.39 12.15
N ILE A 35 -0.81 2.08 11.05
CA ILE A 35 -0.98 3.02 9.92
C ILE A 35 -1.67 4.28 10.43
N ASP A 36 -2.82 4.15 11.11
CA ASP A 36 -3.57 5.30 11.58
C ASP A 36 -2.77 6.14 12.61
N ALA A 37 -1.98 5.50 13.48
CA ALA A 37 -1.09 6.21 14.40
C ALA A 37 0.04 6.95 13.65
N CYS A 38 0.64 6.29 12.65
CA CYS A 38 1.69 6.86 11.83
C CYS A 38 1.24 8.11 11.08
N LEU A 39 0.03 8.07 10.50
CA LEU A 39 -0.50 9.17 9.70
C LEU A 39 -0.99 10.36 10.53
N ARG A 40 -1.18 10.21 11.85
CA ARG A 40 -1.62 11.31 12.75
C ARG A 40 -0.47 12.12 13.35
N ASN A 41 0.75 11.57 13.41
CA ASN A 41 1.88 12.20 14.08
C ASN A 41 2.71 13.04 13.09
N HIS A 42 2.49 14.36 13.08
CA HIS A 42 3.11 15.36 12.19
C HIS A 42 4.27 16.15 12.82
N HIS A 43 4.88 15.68 13.91
CA HIS A 43 5.66 16.56 14.80
C HIS A 43 7.07 16.09 15.15
N GLU A 44 7.63 15.09 14.46
CA GLU A 44 8.93 14.54 14.85
C GLU A 44 10.10 15.15 14.07
N ASN A 45 9.99 15.27 12.74
CA ASN A 45 11.05 15.81 11.87
C ASN A 45 10.52 15.98 10.43
N TRP A 46 10.95 17.02 9.71
CA TRP A 46 10.52 17.29 8.33
C TRP A 46 10.72 16.12 7.36
N ALA A 47 11.83 15.39 7.46
CA ALA A 47 12.07 14.23 6.59
C ALA A 47 11.09 13.07 6.89
N ASP A 48 10.81 12.83 8.17
CA ASP A 48 9.87 11.80 8.62
C ASP A 48 8.43 12.20 8.27
N ASP A 49 8.08 13.48 8.41
CA ASP A 49 6.78 14.02 8.02
C ASP A 49 6.56 13.87 6.50
N LYS A 50 7.59 14.09 5.68
CA LYS A 50 7.52 13.89 4.22
C LYS A 50 7.35 12.42 3.85
N ALA A 51 7.99 11.49 4.58
CA ALA A 51 7.77 10.06 4.38
C ALA A 51 6.34 9.65 4.74
N ARG A 52 5.79 10.16 5.85
CA ARG A 52 4.41 9.92 6.28
C ARG A 52 3.39 10.49 5.28
N GLU A 53 3.61 11.71 4.79
CA GLU A 53 2.78 12.33 3.75
C GLU A 53 2.80 11.51 2.45
N SER A 54 3.99 11.04 2.05
CA SER A 54 4.14 10.20 0.85
C SER A 54 3.41 8.87 1.02
N LEU A 55 3.59 8.19 2.16
CA LEU A 55 2.87 6.96 2.48
C LEU A 55 1.35 7.17 2.43
N HIS A 56 0.84 8.27 3.01
CA HIS A 56 -0.58 8.60 2.98
C HIS A 56 -1.11 8.77 1.55
N GLY A 57 -0.40 9.56 0.74
CA GLY A 57 -0.76 9.81 -0.65
C GLY A 57 -0.78 8.53 -1.49
N LEU A 58 0.21 7.66 -1.32
CA LEU A 58 0.29 6.38 -2.02
C LEU A 58 -0.83 5.42 -1.61
N LEU A 59 -1.18 5.34 -0.31
CA LEU A 59 -2.30 4.53 0.16
C LEU A 59 -3.64 5.01 -0.43
N ILE A 60 -3.86 6.33 -0.48
CA ILE A 60 -5.06 6.89 -1.13
C ILE A 60 -5.07 6.59 -2.63
N LEU A 61 -3.93 6.73 -3.31
CA LEU A 61 -3.82 6.44 -4.73
C LEU A 61 -4.15 4.98 -5.02
N ARG A 62 -3.66 4.06 -4.18
CA ARG A 62 -3.94 2.62 -4.32
C ARG A 62 -5.43 2.34 -4.20
N ILE A 63 -6.10 2.90 -3.19
CA ILE A 63 -7.56 2.75 -3.02
C ILE A 63 -8.33 3.25 -4.25
N LYS A 64 -7.90 4.38 -4.85
CA LYS A 64 -8.53 4.89 -6.07
C LYS A 64 -8.34 3.95 -7.25
N LEU A 65 -7.13 3.42 -7.43
CA LEU A 65 -6.83 2.47 -8.49
C LEU A 65 -7.62 1.16 -8.31
N GLU A 66 -7.68 0.63 -7.09
CA GLU A 66 -8.50 -0.54 -6.76
C GLU A 66 -9.98 -0.30 -7.06
N ALA A 67 -10.51 0.88 -6.71
CA ALA A 67 -11.90 1.23 -6.99
C ALA A 67 -12.19 1.28 -8.49
N GLU A 68 -11.26 1.82 -9.29
CA GLU A 68 -11.35 1.83 -10.75
C GLU A 68 -11.29 0.42 -11.33
N MET A 69 -10.33 -0.40 -10.89
CA MET A 69 -10.19 -1.80 -11.27
C MET A 69 -11.50 -2.58 -10.97
N ILE A 70 -12.06 -2.43 -9.77
CA ILE A 70 -13.32 -3.06 -9.37
C ILE A 70 -14.48 -2.59 -10.25
N ALA A 71 -14.58 -1.29 -10.52
CA ALA A 71 -15.63 -0.72 -11.38
C ALA A 71 -15.58 -1.27 -12.81
N LEU A 72 -14.41 -1.69 -13.28
CA LEU A 72 -14.19 -2.33 -14.58
C LEU A 72 -14.29 -3.86 -14.54
N GLY A 73 -14.59 -4.46 -13.38
CA GLY A 73 -14.77 -5.91 -13.21
C GLY A 73 -13.50 -6.70 -12.87
N PHE A 74 -12.41 -6.03 -12.48
CA PHE A 74 -11.18 -6.67 -12.02
C PHE A 74 -11.22 -7.00 -10.52
N SER A 75 -10.35 -7.93 -10.11
CA SER A 75 -10.08 -8.24 -8.71
C SER A 75 -8.63 -7.83 -8.39
N PRO A 76 -8.41 -6.65 -7.79
CA PRO A 76 -7.06 -6.21 -7.46
C PRO A 76 -6.44 -7.13 -6.39
N PRO A 77 -5.15 -7.49 -6.53
CA PRO A 77 -4.44 -8.25 -5.51
C PRO A 77 -4.34 -7.47 -4.17
N PRO A 78 -4.29 -8.16 -3.03
CA PRO A 78 -4.19 -7.51 -1.73
C PRO A 78 -2.81 -6.85 -1.53
N LEU A 79 -2.76 -5.68 -0.89
CA LEU A 79 -1.50 -4.97 -0.58
C LEU A 79 -0.56 -5.79 0.29
N VAL A 80 -1.16 -6.48 1.27
CA VAL A 80 -0.46 -7.38 2.17
C VAL A 80 -0.97 -8.78 1.84
N PRO A 81 -0.08 -9.73 1.49
CA PRO A 81 -0.48 -11.11 1.30
C PRO A 81 -1.24 -11.61 2.55
N PRO A 82 -2.32 -12.41 2.39
CA PRO A 82 -2.89 -13.07 3.55
C PRO A 82 -1.78 -13.86 4.25
N ALA A 83 -1.76 -13.85 5.58
CA ALA A 83 -0.82 -14.66 6.34
C ALA A 83 -1.05 -16.13 5.96
N SER A 84 -0.25 -16.65 5.04
CA SER A 84 -0.44 -17.97 4.50
C SER A 84 -0.16 -18.99 5.60
N GLU A 85 -0.96 -20.06 5.61
CA GLU A 85 -0.68 -21.35 6.23
C GLU A 85 0.61 -21.97 5.64
N GLU A 86 1.75 -21.28 5.70
CA GLU A 86 3.06 -21.76 5.22
C GLU A 86 3.65 -22.87 6.11
N ALA A 87 2.86 -23.46 7.01
CA ALA A 87 3.29 -24.44 8.01
C ALA A 87 2.65 -25.83 7.87
N SER A 88 1.93 -26.13 6.78
CA SER A 88 1.33 -27.45 6.59
C SER A 88 1.77 -28.15 5.29
N GLU A 89 3.05 -28.05 4.94
CA GLU A 89 3.70 -28.96 3.97
C GLU A 89 5.23 -28.92 4.16
N ARG A 90 5.69 -29.35 5.34
CA ARG A 90 7.04 -29.86 5.55
C ARG A 90 7.00 -31.06 6.49
#